data_AF-A0A428AP38-F1
#
_entry.id   AF-A0A428AP38-F1
#
_cell.length_a   1.000
_cell.length_b   1.000
_cell.length_c   1.000
_cell.angle_alpha   90.00
_cell.angle_beta   90.00
_cell.angle_gamma   90.00
#
_symmetry.space_group_name_H-M   'P 1'
#
loop_
_entity.id
_entity.type
_entity.pdbx_description
1 polymer ?
#
loop_
_entity_poly.entity_id
_entity_poly.type
_entity_poly.pdbx_seq_one_letter_code
_entity_poly.pdbx_strand_id
1 'polypeptide(L)'
;MQAIASGDFSSMAGTWRDANGVTYTFDAKGLVSDVAKLELVYAGLDENGMYRTNIRWHNLTGAALSIIPAEKKLPAGETVSGQDPTDSSRDRFIIAQGISEHPDVFYRVK
;
A
#
# COMPACT_ATOMS: atom_id res chain seq x y z
N MET A 1 -10.64 -5.28 5.06
CA MET A 1 -9.39 -4.71 5.63
C MET A 1 -9.59 -3.86 6.90
N GLN A 2 -10.74 -3.83 7.57
CA GLN A 2 -10.94 -2.93 8.73
C GLN A 2 -9.95 -3.18 9.91
N ALA A 3 -9.50 -4.42 10.12
CA ALA A 3 -8.60 -4.78 11.22
C ALA A 3 -7.18 -4.17 11.11
N ILE A 4 -6.79 -3.68 9.93
CA ILE A 4 -5.46 -3.12 9.72
C ILE A 4 -5.23 -1.83 10.53
N ALA A 5 -6.32 -1.11 10.86
CA ALA A 5 -6.28 0.07 11.71
C ALA A 5 -5.77 -0.23 13.13
N SER A 6 -5.97 -1.46 13.62
CA SER A 6 -5.47 -1.92 14.91
C SER A 6 -4.10 -2.62 14.83
N GLY A 7 -3.42 -2.56 13.67
CA GLY A 7 -2.14 -3.23 13.45
C GLY A 7 -2.24 -4.72 13.14
N ASP A 8 -3.45 -5.24 12.85
CA ASP A 8 -3.65 -6.60 12.37
C ASP A 8 -3.59 -6.62 10.83
N PHE A 9 -2.49 -7.12 10.30
CA PHE A 9 -2.22 -7.22 8.86
C PHE A 9 -2.63 -8.57 8.28
N SER A 10 -3.40 -9.41 8.99
CA SER A 10 -3.85 -10.72 8.48
C SER A 10 -4.54 -10.62 7.12
N SER A 11 -5.34 -9.57 6.91
CA SER A 11 -6.00 -9.31 5.62
C SER A 11 -5.04 -8.94 4.48
N MET A 12 -3.79 -8.59 4.79
CA MET A 12 -2.71 -8.35 3.81
C MET A 12 -1.86 -9.59 3.53
N ALA A 13 -1.98 -10.65 4.33
CA ALA A 13 -1.10 -11.81 4.25
C ALA A 13 -0.91 -12.34 2.81
N GLY A 14 0.32 -12.71 2.48
CA GLY A 14 0.73 -13.20 1.17
C GLY A 14 1.74 -12.31 0.45
N THR A 15 2.13 -12.73 -0.74
CA THR A 15 3.09 -12.01 -1.59
C THR A 15 2.36 -11.11 -2.57
N TRP A 16 2.89 -9.92 -2.76
CA TRP A 16 2.37 -8.87 -3.62
C TRP A 16 3.43 -8.48 -4.63
N ARG A 17 3.03 -8.19 -5.86
CA ARG A 17 3.94 -7.88 -6.96
C ARG A 17 3.44 -6.71 -7.80
N ASP A 18 4.34 -5.84 -8.22
CA ASP A 18 4.07 -4.78 -9.19
C ASP A 18 4.26 -5.25 -10.65
N ALA A 19 4.09 -4.34 -11.61
CA ALA A 19 4.29 -4.63 -13.03
C ALA A 19 5.75 -4.86 -13.41
N ASN A 20 6.69 -4.37 -12.62
CA ASN A 20 8.15 -4.49 -12.83
C ASN A 20 8.72 -5.79 -12.23
N GLY A 21 7.92 -6.53 -11.46
CA GLY A 21 8.32 -7.78 -10.81
C GLY A 21 8.87 -7.61 -9.39
N VAL A 22 8.85 -6.40 -8.82
CA VAL A 22 9.21 -6.15 -7.42
C VAL A 22 8.18 -6.79 -6.52
N THR A 23 8.62 -7.46 -5.44
CA THR A 23 7.73 -8.16 -4.53
C THR A 23 7.88 -7.73 -3.08
N TYR A 24 6.76 -7.70 -2.37
CA TYR A 24 6.70 -7.60 -0.91
C TYR A 24 5.81 -8.70 -0.33
N THR A 25 6.20 -9.26 0.80
CA THR A 25 5.41 -10.29 1.50
C THR A 25 4.91 -9.72 2.82
N PHE A 26 3.64 -9.97 3.12
CA PHE A 26 3.02 -9.61 4.40
C PHE A 26 2.61 -10.86 5.17
N ASP A 27 2.67 -10.77 6.50
CA ASP A 27 2.03 -11.67 7.44
C ASP A 27 1.07 -10.89 8.36
N ALA A 28 0.53 -11.55 9.40
CA ALA A 28 -0.39 -10.90 10.35
C ALA A 28 0.24 -9.74 11.14
N LYS A 29 1.58 -9.68 11.24
CA LYS A 29 2.33 -8.63 11.94
C LYS A 29 2.77 -7.49 11.03
N GLY A 30 2.63 -7.65 9.71
CA GLY A 30 2.94 -6.62 8.73
C GLY A 30 3.92 -7.10 7.67
N LEU A 31 4.84 -6.22 7.27
CA LEU A 31 5.82 -6.52 6.23
C LEU A 31 6.86 -7.54 6.72
N VAL A 32 7.05 -8.61 5.95
CA VAL A 32 8.11 -9.61 6.15
C VAL A 32 9.30 -9.23 5.27
N SER A 33 10.33 -8.62 5.86
CA SER A 33 11.52 -8.18 5.14
C SER A 33 12.69 -7.96 6.10
N ASP A 34 13.90 -8.32 5.66
CA ASP A 34 15.15 -8.05 6.36
C ASP A 34 15.77 -6.70 5.98
N VAL A 35 15.18 -5.98 5.01
CA VAL A 35 15.74 -4.75 4.44
C VAL A 35 14.82 -3.55 4.54
N ALA A 36 13.55 -3.76 4.88
CA ALA A 36 12.53 -2.74 4.98
C ALA A 36 11.56 -3.02 6.13
N LYS A 37 10.99 -1.95 6.68
CA LYS A 37 9.95 -2.03 7.73
C LYS A 37 8.85 -1.00 7.49
N LEU A 38 7.67 -1.26 8.03
CA LEU A 38 6.61 -0.25 8.14
C LEU A 38 6.90 0.68 9.32
N GLU A 39 6.66 1.98 9.15
CA GLU A 39 6.69 2.98 10.22
C GLU A 39 5.25 3.32 10.63
N LEU A 40 4.81 2.73 11.75
CA LEU A 40 3.41 2.74 12.16
C LEU A 40 3.01 3.94 13.04
N VAL A 41 3.96 4.81 13.42
CA VAL A 41 3.73 5.95 14.33
C VAL A 41 2.65 6.91 13.81
N TYR A 42 2.56 7.05 12.48
CA TYR A 42 1.56 7.91 11.81
C TYR A 42 0.58 7.10 10.96
N ALA A 43 0.45 5.81 11.25
CA ALA A 43 -0.40 4.95 10.46
C ALA A 43 -1.86 5.02 10.89
N GLY A 44 -2.78 4.96 9.92
CA GLY A 44 -4.21 5.04 10.20
C GLY A 44 -5.07 4.95 8.96
N LEU A 45 -6.37 4.78 9.17
CA LEU A 45 -7.36 4.92 8.11
C LEU A 45 -7.61 6.39 7.85
N ASP A 46 -7.63 6.78 6.57
CA ASP A 46 -8.15 8.08 6.17
C ASP A 46 -9.68 8.06 5.99
N GLU A 47 -10.25 9.22 5.70
CA GLU A 47 -11.70 9.40 5.49
C GLU A 47 -12.27 8.57 4.33
N ASN A 48 -11.42 8.15 3.39
CA ASN A 48 -11.80 7.32 2.25
C ASN A 48 -11.76 5.82 2.57
N GLY A 49 -11.24 5.46 3.75
CA GLY A 49 -11.07 4.09 4.21
C GLY A 49 -9.82 3.41 3.63
N MET A 50 -8.83 4.18 3.17
CA MET A 50 -7.51 3.69 2.82
C MET A 50 -6.62 3.71 4.05
N TYR A 51 -5.77 2.71 4.21
CA TYR A 51 -4.80 2.71 5.30
C TYR A 51 -3.49 3.34 4.84
N ARG A 52 -3.13 4.46 5.48
CA ARG A 52 -1.91 5.21 5.21
C ARG A 52 -0.86 4.85 6.24
N THR A 53 0.36 4.60 5.78
CA THR A 53 1.54 4.37 6.61
C THR A 53 2.78 4.78 5.82
N ASN A 54 3.97 4.49 6.33
CA ASN A 54 5.23 4.68 5.62
C ASN A 54 6.02 3.38 5.60
N ILE A 55 6.84 3.21 4.58
CA ILE A 55 7.85 2.16 4.50
C ILE A 55 9.23 2.80 4.53
N ARG A 56 10.16 2.19 5.27
CA ARG A 56 11.57 2.63 5.32
C ARG A 56 12.50 1.46 5.07
N TRP A 57 13.41 1.62 4.12
CA TRP A 57 14.53 0.71 3.88
C TRP A 57 15.74 1.12 4.71
N HIS A 58 16.60 0.16 5.08
CA HIS A 58 17.72 0.43 6.01
C HIS A 58 18.65 1.57 5.58
N ASN A 59 18.94 1.70 4.29
CA ASN A 59 19.94 2.65 3.77
C ASN A 59 19.36 3.66 2.76
N LEU A 60 18.04 3.77 2.65
CA LEU A 60 17.37 4.65 1.68
C LEU A 60 16.31 5.51 2.35
N THR A 61 15.89 6.57 1.65
CA THR A 61 14.76 7.40 2.05
C THR A 61 13.49 6.55 2.12
N GLY A 62 12.68 6.77 3.15
CA GLY A 62 11.35 6.15 3.25
C GLY A 62 10.36 6.73 2.25
N ALA A 63 9.24 6.06 2.06
CA ALA A 63 8.15 6.48 1.17
C ALA A 63 6.79 6.29 1.86
N ALA A 64 5.79 7.02 1.40
CA ALA A 64 4.41 6.76 1.82
C ALA A 64 3.97 5.42 1.24
N LEU A 65 3.24 4.65 2.05
CA LEU A 65 2.61 3.40 1.67
C LEU A 65 1.11 3.54 1.90
N SER A 66 0.33 3.36 0.84
CA SER A 66 -1.14 3.44 0.90
C SER A 66 -1.73 2.08 0.56
N ILE A 67 -2.45 1.47 1.50
CA ILE A 67 -3.19 0.23 1.30
C ILE A 67 -4.64 0.59 0.94
N ILE A 68 -5.08 0.11 -0.20
CA ILE A 68 -6.32 0.48 -0.85
C ILE A 68 -7.14 -0.80 -1.02
N PRO A 69 -8.24 -0.96 -0.26
CA PRO A 69 -9.14 -2.10 -0.41
C PRO A 69 -9.76 -2.16 -1.82
N ALA A 70 -10.18 -3.35 -2.24
CA ALA A 70 -11.03 -3.52 -3.40
C ALA A 70 -12.27 -2.61 -3.31
N GLU A 71 -12.76 -2.17 -4.47
CA GLU A 71 -13.85 -1.22 -4.67
C GLU A 71 -13.59 0.21 -4.17
N LYS A 72 -12.49 0.46 -3.46
CA LYS A 72 -12.04 1.83 -3.12
C LYS A 72 -11.20 2.40 -4.25
N LYS A 73 -11.39 3.70 -4.51
CA LYS A 73 -10.65 4.45 -5.54
C LYS A 73 -9.75 5.49 -4.90
N LEU A 74 -8.64 5.77 -5.57
CA LEU A 74 -7.80 6.91 -5.26
C LEU A 74 -8.62 8.22 -5.40
N PRO A 75 -8.48 9.17 -4.45
CA PRO A 75 -9.15 10.46 -4.53
C PRO A 75 -8.68 11.24 -5.75
N ALA A 76 -9.60 11.95 -6.41
CA ALA A 76 -9.27 12.72 -7.60
C ALA A 76 -8.10 13.70 -7.37
N GLY A 77 -8.07 14.36 -6.21
CA GLY A 77 -7.01 15.30 -5.82
C GLY A 77 -5.65 14.68 -5.54
N GLU A 78 -5.55 13.36 -5.43
CA GLU A 78 -4.29 12.63 -5.28
C GLU A 78 -3.77 12.08 -6.62
N THR A 79 -4.58 12.10 -7.68
CA THR A 79 -4.23 11.54 -8.99
C THR A 79 -3.97 12.63 -10.02
N VAL A 80 -3.07 12.39 -10.96
CA VAL A 80 -2.72 13.37 -12.01
C VAL A 80 -3.92 13.74 -12.89
N SER A 81 -4.75 12.76 -13.27
CA SER A 81 -5.90 12.96 -14.17
C SER A 81 -7.24 13.17 -13.46
N GLY A 82 -7.25 13.13 -12.12
CA GLY A 82 -8.49 13.07 -11.35
C GLY A 82 -9.19 11.71 -11.37
N GLN A 83 -8.61 10.71 -12.04
CA GLN A 83 -9.13 9.35 -12.14
C GLN A 83 -8.12 8.37 -11.56
N ASP A 84 -8.62 7.34 -10.88
CA ASP A 84 -7.79 6.25 -10.39
C ASP A 84 -7.28 5.40 -11.58
N PRO A 85 -5.97 5.37 -11.86
CA PRO A 85 -5.41 4.63 -13.00
C PRO A 85 -5.22 3.13 -12.71
N THR A 86 -5.57 2.66 -11.52
CA THR A 86 -5.30 1.29 -11.06
C THR A 86 -6.54 0.40 -11.12
N ASP A 87 -6.35 -0.92 -11.19
CA ASP A 87 -7.45 -1.90 -11.08
C ASP A 87 -8.05 -1.88 -9.67
N SER A 88 -9.22 -1.23 -9.54
CA SER A 88 -9.92 -1.09 -8.26
C SER A 88 -10.73 -2.32 -7.86
N SER A 89 -10.86 -3.35 -8.71
CA SER A 89 -11.57 -4.59 -8.36
C SER A 89 -10.78 -5.47 -7.38
N ARG A 90 -9.54 -5.07 -7.07
CA ARG A 90 -8.59 -5.80 -6.25
C ARG A 90 -8.08 -4.93 -5.13
N ASP A 91 -7.84 -5.58 -4.01
CA ASP A 91 -6.97 -5.06 -2.98
C ASP A 91 -5.60 -4.76 -3.59
N ARG A 92 -5.01 -3.62 -3.21
CA ARG A 92 -3.73 -3.15 -3.71
C ARG A 92 -3.04 -2.24 -2.71
N PHE A 93 -1.75 -2.03 -2.91
CA PHE A 93 -1.07 -0.93 -2.25
C PHE A 93 -0.12 -0.22 -3.21
N ILE A 94 0.19 1.03 -2.88
CA ILE A 94 1.11 1.88 -3.63
C ILE A 94 2.20 2.35 -2.69
N ILE A 95 3.43 2.34 -3.17
CA ILE A 95 4.59 2.92 -2.49
C ILE A 95 5.09 4.08 -3.33
N ALA A 96 5.00 5.31 -2.82
CA ALA A 96 5.38 6.49 -3.58
C ALA A 96 5.69 7.71 -2.69
N GLN A 97 6.38 8.71 -3.27
CA GLN A 97 6.45 10.07 -2.72
C GLN A 97 5.21 10.91 -3.11
N GLY A 98 4.55 10.52 -4.20
CA GLY A 98 3.30 11.08 -4.72
C GLY A 98 2.77 10.16 -5.81
N ILE A 99 1.45 10.16 -6.04
CA ILE A 99 0.84 9.25 -7.02
C ILE A 99 1.01 9.85 -8.42
N SER A 100 1.79 9.16 -9.25
CA SER A 100 1.97 9.49 -10.66
C SER A 100 0.82 8.95 -11.52
N GLU A 101 0.83 9.25 -12.82
CA GLU A 101 -0.11 8.65 -13.79
C GLU A 101 0.08 7.13 -13.93
N HIS A 102 1.27 6.63 -13.61
CA HIS A 102 1.62 5.21 -13.63
C HIS A 102 2.27 4.83 -12.29
N PRO A 103 1.49 4.72 -11.21
CA PRO A 103 2.04 4.43 -9.90
C PRO A 103 2.55 3.00 -9.83
N ASP A 104 3.60 2.77 -9.05
CA ASP A 104 4.05 1.43 -8.68
C ASP A 104 3.01 0.79 -7.74
N VAL A 105 2.04 0.13 -8.36
CA VAL A 105 0.91 -0.53 -7.71
C VAL A 105 1.19 -2.02 -7.56
N PHE A 106 1.00 -2.51 -6.36
CA PHE A 106 1.25 -3.90 -6.00
C PHE A 106 -0.07 -4.63 -5.81
N TYR A 107 -0.19 -5.79 -6.45
CA TYR A 107 -1.33 -6.69 -6.31
C TYR A 107 -0.90 -8.03 -5.74
N ARG A 108 -1.77 -8.67 -4.97
CA ARG A 108 -1.52 -10.01 -4.43
C ARG A 108 -1.31 -11.01 -5.58
N VAL A 109 -0.25 -11.80 -5.49
CA VAL A 109 0.01 -12.94 -6.38
C VAL A 109 -0.94 -14.07 -5.97
N LYS A 110 -1.62 -14.66 -6.96
CA LYS A 110 -2.52 -15.81 -6.74
C LYS A 110 -1.75 -17.04 -6.29
#